data_AF-J7S459-F1
#
_entry.id   AF-J7S459-F1
#
_cell.length_a   1.000
_cell.length_b   1.000
_cell.length_c   1.000
_cell.angle_alpha   90.00
_cell.angle_beta   90.00
_cell.angle_gamma   90.00
#
_symmetry.space_group_name_H-M   'P 1'
#
loop_
_entity.id
_entity.type
_entity.pdbx_description
1 polymer ?
#
loop_
_entity_poly.entity_id
_entity_poly.type
_entity_poly.pdbx_seq_one_letter_code
_entity_poly.pdbx_strand_id
1 'polypeptide(L)'
;MTMDAEMLSSYESTLQTQVQNKRHFVTQARDVLRGQDRRDAGPAEGKTGVESLLKRPMMYPERSDPIGVSLLAVSQTTRRTTSLEWLRSMREHNSRLERTLAAQTATNEQLKSLLLALEGSIDLEDQSMPSPPSSRPVEQEQEQDGENASQWAALEELVESRLLQRRIPQTSVHRAVALLRRLVAGDGSIEQTAFEIDDHCAEMYWLLLRHGLIHKDHDHVRLVFCTGR
;
A
#
# COMPACT_ATOMS: atom_id res chain seq x y z
N MET A 1 24.97 -22.40 57.06
CA MET A 1 23.94 -22.46 56.00
C MET A 1 22.51 -22.54 56.54
N THR A 2 22.26 -23.04 57.76
CA THR A 2 20.91 -23.10 58.35
C THR A 2 20.44 -21.77 58.95
N MET A 3 21.36 -21.00 59.54
CA MET A 3 21.06 -19.73 60.22
C MET A 3 20.47 -18.64 59.29
N ASP A 4 20.93 -18.59 58.04
CA ASP A 4 20.44 -17.61 57.05
C ASP A 4 19.02 -17.94 56.57
N ALA A 5 18.69 -19.23 56.46
CA ALA A 5 17.36 -19.69 56.08
C ALA A 5 16.33 -19.43 57.20
N GLU A 6 16.73 -19.64 58.46
CA GLU A 6 15.89 -19.34 59.62
C GLU A 6 15.63 -17.82 59.73
N MET A 7 16.66 -16.98 59.57
CA MET A 7 16.49 -15.52 59.55
C MET A 7 15.57 -15.05 58.41
N LEU A 8 15.71 -15.63 57.22
CA LEU A 8 14.85 -15.31 56.08
C LEU A 8 13.38 -15.70 56.34
N SER A 9 13.15 -16.88 56.91
CA SER A 9 11.80 -17.35 57.26
C SER A 9 11.12 -16.48 58.33
N SER A 10 11.88 -16.02 59.32
CA SER A 10 11.40 -15.08 60.35
C SER A 10 11.06 -13.71 59.75
N TYR A 11 11.90 -13.23 58.83
CA TYR A 11 11.64 -12.00 58.08
C TYR A 11 10.39 -12.11 57.20
N GLU A 12 10.19 -13.25 56.53
CA GLU A 12 8.99 -13.53 55.74
C GLU A 12 7.73 -13.54 56.61
N SER A 13 7.77 -14.21 57.76
CA SER A 13 6.66 -14.19 58.73
C SER A 13 6.33 -12.77 59.22
N THR A 14 7.37 -11.96 59.47
CA THR A 14 7.21 -10.55 59.85
C THR A 14 6.56 -9.73 58.73
N LEU A 15 7.01 -9.92 57.48
CA LEU A 15 6.42 -9.30 56.30
C LEU A 15 4.95 -9.66 56.15
N GLN A 16 4.60 -10.94 56.26
CA GLN A 16 3.22 -11.40 56.13
C GLN A 16 2.31 -10.78 57.21
N THR A 17 2.79 -10.73 58.45
CA THR A 17 2.07 -10.11 59.57
C THR A 17 1.83 -8.62 59.30
N GLN A 18 2.86 -7.88 58.88
CA GLN A 18 2.72 -6.45 58.58
C GLN A 18 1.82 -6.17 57.37
N VAL A 19 1.82 -7.05 56.36
CA VAL A 19 0.88 -6.97 55.23
C VAL A 19 -0.56 -7.18 55.69
N GLN A 20 -0.81 -8.17 56.56
CA GLN A 20 -2.14 -8.40 57.12
C GLN A 20 -2.60 -7.20 57.96
N ASN A 21 -1.75 -6.67 58.84
CA ASN A 21 -2.06 -5.48 59.64
C ASN A 21 -2.45 -4.29 58.75
N LYS A 22 -1.67 -4.00 57.70
CA LYS A 22 -1.97 -2.93 56.75
C LYS A 22 -3.29 -3.18 55.99
N ARG A 23 -3.58 -4.41 55.60
CA ARG A 23 -4.87 -4.78 54.98
C ARG A 23 -6.04 -4.55 55.94
N HIS A 24 -5.88 -4.88 57.23
CA HIS A 24 -6.87 -4.60 58.26
C HIS A 24 -7.09 -3.10 58.43
N PHE A 25 -6.03 -2.29 58.54
CA PHE A 25 -6.14 -0.82 58.61
C PHE A 25 -6.87 -0.22 57.39
N VAL A 26 -6.57 -0.69 56.18
CA VAL A 26 -7.25 -0.23 54.96
C VAL A 26 -8.73 -0.63 54.97
N THR A 27 -9.05 -1.83 55.44
CA THR A 27 -10.43 -2.32 55.50
C THR A 27 -11.23 -1.51 56.53
N GLN A 28 -10.68 -1.30 57.73
CA GLN A 28 -11.27 -0.47 58.76
C GLN A 28 -11.48 0.98 58.27
N ALA A 29 -10.49 1.58 57.61
CA ALA A 29 -10.61 2.91 57.04
C ALA A 29 -11.73 2.99 55.99
N ARG A 30 -11.84 1.97 55.12
CA ARG A 30 -12.92 1.87 54.13
C ARG A 30 -14.30 1.70 54.77
N ASP A 31 -14.41 0.92 55.83
CA ASP A 31 -15.68 0.67 56.51
C ASP A 31 -16.17 1.92 57.25
N VAL A 32 -15.26 2.69 57.86
CA VAL A 32 -15.58 4.00 58.45
C VAL A 32 -16.07 4.98 57.39
N LEU A 33 -15.39 5.09 56.24
CA LEU A 33 -15.81 5.95 55.14
C LEU A 33 -17.20 5.58 54.63
N ARG A 34 -17.46 4.28 54.39
CA ARG A 34 -18.77 3.77 53.97
C ARG A 34 -19.88 4.02 55.00
N GLY A 35 -19.54 4.02 56.29
CA GLY A 35 -20.46 4.34 57.37
C GLY A 35 -20.82 5.83 57.42
N GLN A 36 -19.93 6.70 56.96
CA GLN A 36 -20.06 8.15 56.99
C GLN A 36 -20.82 8.70 55.78
N ASP A 37 -20.65 8.08 54.59
CA ASP A 37 -21.42 8.39 53.37
C ASP A 37 -22.94 8.28 53.54
N ARG A 38 -23.41 7.59 54.60
CA ARG A 38 -24.82 7.37 54.91
C ARG A 38 -25.42 8.37 55.92
N ARG A 39 -24.61 9.16 56.62
CA ARG A 39 -25.08 9.96 57.77
C ARG A 39 -25.12 11.47 57.52
N ASP A 40 -24.20 12.04 56.74
CA ASP A 40 -24.18 13.48 56.49
C ASP A 40 -23.51 13.82 55.14
N ALA A 41 -24.30 13.88 54.06
CA ALA A 41 -23.85 14.43 52.78
C ALA A 41 -24.30 15.89 52.65
N GLY A 42 -23.77 16.76 53.50
CA GLY A 42 -23.84 18.22 53.31
C GLY A 42 -22.73 18.70 52.36
N PRO A 43 -22.89 19.87 51.70
CA PRO A 43 -21.88 20.39 50.78
C PRO A 43 -20.59 20.73 51.53
N ALA A 44 -19.49 20.07 51.17
CA ALA A 44 -18.18 20.24 51.81
C ALA A 44 -17.56 21.62 51.47
N GLU A 45 -17.18 22.39 52.49
CA GLU A 45 -16.40 23.63 52.34
C GLU A 45 -14.98 23.32 51.81
N GLY A 46 -14.81 23.43 50.50
CA GLY A 46 -13.73 22.78 49.74
C GLY A 46 -12.34 23.42 49.71
N LYS A 47 -11.87 24.14 50.75
CA LYS A 47 -10.48 24.68 50.73
C LYS A 47 -9.70 24.58 52.04
N THR A 48 -10.34 24.76 53.19
CA THR A 48 -9.67 24.79 54.50
C THR A 48 -9.22 23.40 54.97
N GLY A 49 -9.94 22.34 54.60
CA GLY A 49 -9.64 20.98 55.01
C GLY A 49 -8.36 20.39 54.38
N VAL A 50 -8.11 20.66 53.09
CA VAL A 50 -6.97 20.06 52.36
C VAL A 50 -5.63 20.63 52.85
N GLU A 51 -5.56 21.94 53.10
CA GLU A 51 -4.36 22.57 53.65
C GLU A 51 -4.02 22.03 55.05
N SER A 52 -5.03 21.68 55.84
CA SER A 52 -4.83 21.06 57.16
C SER A 52 -4.34 19.61 57.04
N LEU A 53 -4.82 18.87 56.03
CA LEU A 53 -4.41 17.49 55.74
C LEU A 53 -2.94 17.40 55.32
N LEU A 54 -2.48 18.32 54.48
CA LEU A 54 -1.08 18.35 54.00
C LEU A 54 -0.07 18.66 55.11
N LYS A 55 -0.50 19.26 56.22
CA LYS A 55 0.37 19.59 57.36
C LYS A 55 0.71 18.38 58.23
N ARG A 56 -0.07 17.29 58.18
CA ARG A 56 0.09 16.16 59.10
C ARG A 56 0.12 14.82 58.35
N PRO A 57 1.21 14.05 58.42
CA PRO A 57 1.21 12.69 57.88
C PRO A 57 0.24 11.81 58.69
N MET A 58 -0.51 10.97 57.99
CA MET A 58 -1.60 10.18 58.58
C MET A 58 -1.19 8.80 59.10
N MET A 59 -0.09 8.25 58.59
CA MET A 59 0.37 6.91 58.94
C MET A 59 1.87 6.96 59.22
N TYR A 60 2.23 6.50 60.42
CA TYR A 60 3.61 6.37 60.85
C TYR A 60 3.98 4.88 60.84
N PRO A 61 5.08 4.50 60.17
CA PRO A 61 5.52 3.12 60.20
C PRO A 61 6.03 2.75 61.59
N GLU A 62 5.74 1.53 62.03
CA GLU A 62 6.29 0.97 63.26
C GLU A 62 7.78 0.64 63.07
N ARG A 63 8.53 0.53 64.18
CA ARG A 63 9.96 0.18 64.13
C ARG A 63 10.23 -1.19 63.49
N SER A 64 9.26 -2.11 63.58
CA SER A 64 9.31 -3.45 63.01
C SER A 64 8.80 -3.51 61.56
N ASP A 65 8.33 -2.39 60.99
CA ASP A 65 7.77 -2.35 59.64
C ASP A 65 8.89 -2.42 58.58
N PRO A 66 8.98 -3.49 57.78
CA PRO A 66 10.01 -3.64 56.75
C PRO A 66 9.75 -2.81 55.48
N ILE A 67 8.86 -1.81 55.54
CA ILE A 67 8.43 -1.02 54.38
C ILE A 67 9.58 -0.34 53.62
N GLY A 68 10.61 0.14 54.33
CA GLY A 68 11.76 0.79 53.70
C GLY A 68 12.54 -0.15 52.79
N VAL A 69 12.88 -1.34 53.30
CA VAL A 69 13.60 -2.37 52.52
C VAL A 69 12.70 -2.90 51.40
N SER A 70 11.42 -3.11 51.67
CA SER A 70 10.45 -3.60 50.68
C SER A 70 10.30 -2.62 49.50
N LEU A 71 10.14 -1.33 49.79
CA LEU A 71 10.01 -0.29 48.78
C LEU A 71 11.29 -0.14 47.95
N LEU A 72 12.45 -0.14 48.62
CA LEU A 72 13.74 -0.06 47.96
C LEU A 72 13.96 -1.25 47.02
N ALA A 73 13.71 -2.47 47.50
CA ALA A 73 13.89 -3.70 46.73
C ALA A 73 12.99 -3.72 45.49
N VAL A 74 11.70 -3.43 45.66
CA VAL A 74 10.73 -3.39 44.54
C VAL A 74 11.07 -2.28 43.56
N SER A 75 11.36 -1.07 44.06
CA SER A 75 11.70 0.09 43.22
C SER A 75 12.95 -0.17 42.39
N GLN A 76 14.04 -0.65 43.01
CA GLN A 76 15.29 -0.93 42.30
C GLN A 76 15.15 -2.09 41.32
N THR A 77 14.46 -3.16 41.71
CA THR A 77 14.23 -4.30 40.81
C THR A 77 13.41 -3.89 39.60
N THR A 78 12.30 -3.17 39.83
CA THR A 78 11.42 -2.67 38.76
C THR A 78 12.15 -1.70 37.85
N ARG A 79 12.91 -0.75 38.42
CA ARG A 79 13.72 0.19 37.63
C ARG A 79 14.74 -0.54 36.78
N ARG A 80 15.42 -1.55 37.33
CA ARG A 80 16.40 -2.35 36.59
C ARG A 80 15.76 -3.12 35.44
N THR A 81 14.65 -3.83 35.69
CA THR A 81 13.98 -4.64 34.66
C THR A 81 13.46 -3.75 33.53
N THR A 82 12.73 -2.69 33.87
CA THR A 82 12.18 -1.74 32.90
C THR A 82 13.27 -1.01 32.11
N SER A 83 14.39 -0.65 32.75
CA SER A 83 15.52 -0.03 32.05
C SER A 83 16.16 -1.00 31.05
N LEU A 84 16.27 -2.29 31.39
CA LEU A 84 16.80 -3.30 30.48
C LEU A 84 15.86 -3.56 29.31
N GLU A 85 14.55 -3.60 29.55
CA GLU A 85 13.54 -3.71 28.49
C GLU A 85 13.60 -2.51 27.54
N TRP A 86 13.68 -1.29 28.10
CA TRP A 86 13.84 -0.07 27.33
C TRP A 86 15.10 -0.10 26.47
N LEU A 87 16.25 -0.49 27.03
CA LEU A 87 17.50 -0.61 26.27
C LEU A 87 17.40 -1.62 25.13
N ARG A 88 16.72 -2.75 25.33
CA ARG A 88 16.49 -3.74 24.25
C ARG A 88 15.63 -3.14 23.14
N SER A 89 14.53 -2.48 23.50
CA SER A 89 13.65 -1.82 22.55
C SER A 89 14.38 -0.74 21.75
N MET A 90 15.17 0.11 22.43
CA MET A 90 15.95 1.17 21.76
C MET A 90 17.03 0.61 20.85
N ARG A 91 17.68 -0.49 21.22
CA ARG A 91 18.68 -1.13 20.36
C ARG A 91 18.07 -1.66 19.07
N GLU A 92 16.90 -2.30 19.16
CA GLU A 92 16.18 -2.76 17.99
C GLU A 92 15.75 -1.58 17.11
N HIS A 93 15.16 -0.54 17.72
CA HIS A 93 14.76 0.67 17.01
C HIS A 93 15.94 1.34 16.30
N ASN A 94 17.09 1.49 16.97
CA ASN A 94 18.27 2.10 16.37
C ASN A 94 18.80 1.28 15.18
N SER A 95 18.79 -0.06 15.28
CA SER A 95 19.18 -0.91 14.14
C SER A 95 18.26 -0.73 12.92
N ARG A 96 16.97 -0.44 13.15
CA ARG A 96 16.01 -0.15 12.08
C ARG A 96 16.31 1.21 11.47
N LEU A 97 16.58 2.22 12.30
CA LEU A 97 16.96 3.57 11.86
C LEU A 97 18.23 3.55 11.01
N GLU A 98 19.27 2.84 11.44
CA GLU A 98 20.53 2.68 10.69
C GLU A 98 20.28 2.08 9.30
N ARG A 99 19.44 1.04 9.21
CA ARG A 99 19.05 0.44 7.93
C ARG A 99 18.27 1.40 7.05
N THR A 100 17.32 2.14 7.61
CA THR A 100 16.56 3.15 6.83
C THR A 100 17.44 4.29 6.36
N LEU A 101 18.40 4.71 7.18
CA LEU A 101 19.34 5.77 6.83
C LEU A 101 20.24 5.31 5.68
N ALA A 102 20.79 4.10 5.76
CA ALA A 102 21.60 3.53 4.68
C ALA A 102 20.81 3.41 3.36
N ALA A 103 19.54 3.02 3.42
CA ALA A 103 18.67 2.97 2.25
C ALA A 103 18.45 4.38 1.67
N GLN A 104 18.12 5.36 2.51
CA GLN A 104 17.90 6.75 2.08
C GLN A 104 19.16 7.40 1.51
N THR A 105 20.34 7.11 2.07
CA THR A 105 21.60 7.61 1.50
C THR A 105 21.85 7.03 0.12
N ALA A 106 21.63 5.72 -0.06
CA ALA A 106 21.78 5.07 -1.36
C ALA A 106 20.79 5.62 -2.40
N THR A 107 19.51 5.82 -2.03
CA THR A 107 18.53 6.44 -2.94
C THR A 107 18.90 7.87 -3.29
N ASN A 108 19.43 8.64 -2.33
CA ASN A 108 19.85 10.01 -2.58
C ASN A 108 21.06 10.07 -3.53
N GLU A 109 22.01 9.13 -3.44
CA GLU A 109 23.11 9.01 -4.39
C GLU A 109 22.62 8.64 -5.79
N GLN A 110 21.69 7.70 -5.90
CA GLN A 110 21.06 7.33 -7.17
C GLN A 110 20.33 8.53 -7.79
N LEU A 111 19.56 9.27 -6.99
CA LEU A 111 18.87 10.48 -7.46
C LEU A 111 19.86 11.56 -7.93
N LYS A 112 20.97 11.76 -7.23
CA LYS A 112 22.05 12.66 -7.70
C LYS A 112 22.62 12.22 -9.04
N SER A 113 22.87 10.92 -9.22
CA SER A 113 23.38 10.40 -10.49
C SER A 113 22.37 10.57 -11.64
N LEU A 114 21.08 10.37 -11.36
CA LEU A 114 20.00 10.57 -12.32
C LEU A 114 19.85 12.05 -12.68
N LEU A 115 19.98 12.95 -11.70
CA LEU A 115 19.95 14.39 -11.91
C LEU A 115 21.11 14.82 -12.83
N LEU A 116 22.34 14.34 -12.56
CA LEU A 116 23.50 14.59 -13.42
C LEU A 116 23.32 14.02 -14.84
N ALA A 117 22.71 12.84 -14.98
CA ALA A 117 22.42 12.26 -16.29
C ALA A 117 21.37 13.07 -17.06
N LEU A 118 20.35 13.58 -16.36
CA LEU A 118 19.33 14.45 -16.93
C LEU A 118 19.91 15.81 -17.33
N GLU A 119 20.68 16.46 -16.46
CA GLU A 119 21.40 17.70 -16.80
C GLU A 119 22.33 17.50 -17.98
N GLY A 120 23.11 16.41 -18.01
CA GLY A 120 23.96 16.08 -19.14
C GLY A 120 23.20 15.82 -20.45
N SER A 121 22.00 15.22 -20.38
CA SER A 121 21.13 15.05 -21.55
C SER A 121 20.50 16.37 -22.01
N ILE A 122 20.13 17.24 -21.08
CA ILE A 122 19.62 18.59 -21.38
C ILE A 122 20.71 19.44 -22.02
N ASP A 123 21.95 19.38 -21.51
CA ASP A 123 23.10 20.10 -22.06
C ASP A 123 23.51 19.56 -23.46
N LEU A 124 23.28 18.28 -23.74
CA LEU A 124 23.49 17.66 -25.06
C LEU A 124 22.37 18.02 -26.05
N GLU A 125 21.12 18.14 -25.59
CA GLU A 125 20.00 18.66 -26.39
C GLU A 125 20.16 20.16 -26.70
N ASP A 126 20.73 20.95 -25.78
CA ASP A 126 20.96 22.39 -25.98
C ASP A 126 22.16 22.70 -26.91
N GLN A 127 23.12 21.79 -27.07
CA GLN A 127 24.29 21.99 -27.94
C GLN A 127 24.13 21.39 -29.35
N SER A 128 23.08 20.61 -29.58
CA SER A 128 22.79 19.97 -30.86
C SER A 128 21.31 19.65 -30.92
N MET A 129 20.48 20.66 -31.21
CA MET A 129 19.30 20.61 -32.10
C MET A 129 18.43 21.87 -31.89
N PRO A 130 17.68 22.33 -32.92
CA PRO A 130 16.86 23.52 -32.84
C PRO A 130 15.69 23.30 -31.86
N SER A 131 15.43 24.32 -31.03
CA SER A 131 14.18 24.62 -30.30
C SER A 131 13.20 23.45 -30.05
N PRO A 132 12.88 23.12 -28.79
CA PRO A 132 11.93 22.04 -28.50
C PRO A 132 10.58 22.39 -29.15
N PRO A 133 9.90 21.45 -29.83
CA PRO A 133 8.51 21.67 -30.14
C PRO A 133 7.74 21.62 -28.82
N SER A 134 7.58 22.79 -28.23
CA SER A 134 6.50 23.08 -27.30
C SER A 134 5.21 22.52 -27.91
N SER A 135 4.61 21.55 -27.25
CA SER A 135 3.27 21.01 -27.56
C SER A 135 3.17 20.18 -28.86
N ARG A 136 3.57 18.90 -28.84
CA ARG A 136 3.20 17.96 -29.92
C ARG A 136 2.60 16.64 -29.39
N PRO A 137 1.31 16.62 -29.04
CA PRO A 137 0.46 15.44 -29.25
C PRO A 137 0.04 15.32 -30.74
N VAL A 138 0.10 16.40 -31.51
CA VAL A 138 -0.53 16.50 -32.84
C VAL A 138 0.30 15.87 -33.98
N GLU A 139 1.62 15.76 -33.84
CA GLU A 139 2.46 15.22 -34.93
C GLU A 139 2.51 13.69 -34.97
N GLN A 140 2.34 13.00 -33.84
CA GLN A 140 2.21 11.54 -33.84
C GLN A 140 0.89 11.07 -34.46
N GLU A 141 -0.19 11.85 -34.35
CA GLU A 141 -1.47 11.54 -35.03
C GLU A 141 -1.35 11.72 -36.56
N GLN A 142 -0.64 12.76 -37.03
CA GLN A 142 -0.48 12.99 -38.48
C GLN A 142 0.45 11.99 -39.17
N GLU A 143 1.52 11.52 -38.52
CA GLU A 143 2.37 10.44 -39.05
C GLU A 143 1.61 9.10 -39.08
N GLN A 144 0.80 8.80 -38.06
CA GLN A 144 -0.05 7.61 -38.04
C GLN A 144 -1.11 7.61 -39.14
N ASP A 145 -1.73 8.75 -39.43
CA ASP A 145 -2.72 8.87 -40.51
C ASP A 145 -2.08 8.66 -41.90
N GLY A 146 -0.85 9.15 -42.10
CA GLY A 146 -0.08 8.95 -43.33
C GLY A 146 0.34 7.49 -43.53
N GLU A 147 0.83 6.83 -42.47
CA GLU A 147 1.20 5.42 -42.50
C GLU A 147 -0.01 4.51 -42.72
N ASN A 148 -1.13 4.78 -42.05
CA ASN A 148 -2.38 4.04 -42.23
C ASN A 148 -2.90 4.17 -43.67
N ALA A 149 -2.87 5.38 -44.25
CA ALA A 149 -3.24 5.59 -45.66
C ALA A 149 -2.35 4.77 -46.62
N SER A 150 -1.03 4.72 -46.37
CA SER A 150 -0.10 3.92 -47.17
C SER A 150 -0.34 2.41 -47.05
N GLN A 151 -0.72 1.93 -45.86
CA GLN A 151 -1.04 0.52 -45.61
C GLN A 151 -2.35 0.11 -46.29
N TRP A 152 -3.36 0.98 -46.29
CA TRP A 152 -4.59 0.75 -47.07
C TRP A 152 -4.33 0.72 -48.58
N ALA A 153 -3.46 1.59 -49.09
CA ALA A 153 -3.07 1.58 -50.50
C ALA A 153 -2.34 0.28 -50.88
N ALA A 154 -1.42 -0.20 -50.03
CA ALA A 154 -0.72 -1.47 -50.24
C ALA A 154 -1.68 -2.68 -50.16
N LEU A 155 -2.70 -2.62 -49.29
CA LEU A 155 -3.73 -3.65 -49.20
C LEU A 155 -4.64 -3.66 -50.43
N GLU A 156 -5.02 -2.49 -50.94
CA GLU A 156 -5.76 -2.35 -52.21
C GLU A 156 -4.97 -2.96 -53.38
N GLU A 157 -3.68 -2.64 -53.49
CA GLU A 157 -2.80 -3.21 -54.52
C GLU A 157 -2.67 -4.75 -54.38
N LEU A 158 -2.62 -5.28 -53.16
CA LEU A 158 -2.55 -6.72 -52.92
C LEU A 158 -3.86 -7.43 -53.30
N VAL A 159 -5.01 -6.83 -53.00
CA VAL A 159 -6.31 -7.37 -53.40
C VAL A 159 -6.43 -7.39 -54.92
N GLU A 160 -6.02 -6.32 -55.60
CA GLU A 160 -6.04 -6.24 -57.07
C GLU A 160 -5.07 -7.21 -57.74
N SER A 161 -3.83 -7.33 -57.23
CA SER A 161 -2.75 -8.06 -57.91
C SER A 161 -2.68 -9.56 -57.56
N ARG A 162 -3.11 -9.95 -56.36
CA ARG A 162 -2.89 -11.31 -55.82
C ARG A 162 -4.17 -12.07 -55.48
N LEU A 163 -5.21 -11.42 -54.96
CA LEU A 163 -6.45 -12.10 -54.59
C LEU A 163 -7.42 -12.22 -55.78
N LEU A 164 -7.39 -11.25 -56.70
CA LEU A 164 -8.34 -11.15 -57.82
C LEU A 164 -7.64 -11.24 -59.18
N GLN A 165 -6.83 -12.28 -59.39
CA GLN A 165 -5.99 -12.47 -60.59
C GLN A 165 -6.76 -12.68 -61.92
N ARG A 166 -8.10 -12.61 -61.93
CA ARG A 166 -8.95 -12.92 -63.08
C ARG A 166 -9.74 -11.72 -63.60
N ARG A 167 -9.12 -10.66 -64.14
CA ARG A 167 -9.79 -9.54 -64.88
C ARG A 167 -11.23 -9.26 -64.42
N ILE A 168 -11.38 -8.77 -63.19
CA ILE A 168 -12.67 -8.45 -62.59
C ILE A 168 -12.97 -6.95 -62.79
N PRO A 169 -14.24 -6.53 -62.87
CA PRO A 169 -14.62 -5.12 -62.84
C PRO A 169 -14.13 -4.43 -61.55
N GLN A 170 -13.56 -3.22 -61.67
CA GLN A 170 -13.05 -2.41 -60.53
C GLN A 170 -14.07 -2.24 -59.39
N THR A 171 -15.36 -2.35 -59.68
CA THR A 171 -16.45 -2.31 -58.69
C THR A 171 -16.38 -3.41 -57.63
N SER A 172 -15.86 -4.59 -57.98
CA SER A 172 -15.74 -5.72 -57.03
C SER A 172 -14.54 -5.58 -56.12
N VAL A 173 -13.44 -4.99 -56.60
CA VAL A 173 -12.25 -4.66 -55.79
C VAL A 173 -12.62 -3.65 -54.71
N HIS A 174 -13.27 -2.55 -55.08
CA HIS A 174 -13.70 -1.53 -54.12
C HIS A 174 -14.67 -2.10 -53.07
N ARG A 175 -15.52 -3.06 -53.45
CA ARG A 175 -16.42 -3.75 -52.51
C ARG A 175 -15.67 -4.69 -51.56
N ALA A 176 -14.72 -5.47 -52.07
CA ALA A 176 -13.87 -6.34 -51.24
C ALA A 176 -13.06 -5.52 -50.22
N VAL A 177 -12.46 -4.41 -50.67
CA VAL A 177 -11.72 -3.48 -49.79
C VAL A 177 -12.66 -2.79 -48.80
N ALA A 178 -13.87 -2.39 -49.20
CA ALA A 178 -14.86 -1.82 -48.28
C ALA A 178 -15.30 -2.83 -47.21
N LEU A 179 -15.45 -4.12 -47.56
CA LEU A 179 -15.72 -5.18 -46.59
C LEU A 179 -14.53 -5.41 -45.66
N LEU A 180 -13.29 -5.38 -46.16
CA LEU A 180 -12.08 -5.45 -45.34
C LEU A 180 -11.95 -4.25 -44.39
N ARG A 181 -12.27 -3.04 -44.85
CA ARG A 181 -12.33 -1.83 -43.99
C ARG A 181 -13.35 -1.99 -42.87
N ARG A 182 -14.54 -2.50 -43.18
CA ARG A 182 -15.59 -2.76 -42.16
C ARG A 182 -15.18 -3.86 -41.19
N LEU A 183 -14.55 -4.92 -41.68
CA LEU A 183 -14.01 -6.01 -40.86
C LEU A 183 -12.94 -5.50 -39.88
N VAL A 184 -11.97 -4.70 -40.37
CA VAL A 184 -10.89 -4.11 -39.56
C VAL A 184 -11.42 -3.07 -38.57
N ALA A 185 -12.45 -2.32 -38.94
CA ALA A 185 -13.15 -1.40 -38.03
C ALA A 185 -13.96 -2.11 -36.92
N GLY A 186 -14.01 -3.44 -36.91
CA GLY A 186 -14.70 -4.22 -35.88
C GLY A 186 -16.22 -4.15 -35.98
N ASP A 187 -16.76 -3.92 -37.18
CA ASP A 187 -18.20 -3.83 -37.40
C ASP A 187 -18.87 -5.20 -37.12
N GLY A 188 -19.58 -5.29 -35.99
CA GLY A 188 -20.24 -6.51 -35.54
C GLY A 188 -21.50 -6.89 -36.34
N SER A 189 -21.87 -6.09 -37.35
CA SER A 189 -23.05 -6.27 -38.20
C SER A 189 -22.78 -6.96 -39.53
N ILE A 190 -21.54 -7.42 -39.78
CA ILE A 190 -21.19 -8.07 -41.04
C ILE A 190 -21.75 -9.49 -41.05
N GLU A 191 -22.82 -9.67 -41.81
CA GLU A 191 -23.44 -10.98 -42.05
C GLU A 191 -22.71 -11.75 -43.16
N GLN A 192 -22.74 -13.08 -43.10
CA GLN A 192 -22.16 -13.94 -44.14
C GLN A 192 -22.73 -13.65 -45.54
N THR A 193 -24.01 -13.24 -45.59
CA THR A 193 -24.71 -12.82 -46.81
C THR A 193 -24.04 -11.66 -47.53
N ALA A 194 -23.26 -10.82 -46.83
CA ALA A 194 -22.51 -9.71 -47.43
C ALA A 194 -21.33 -10.16 -48.30
N PHE A 195 -20.81 -11.38 -48.06
CA PHE A 195 -19.74 -11.98 -48.88
C PHE A 195 -20.28 -12.80 -50.05
N GLU A 196 -21.55 -13.21 -50.01
CA GLU A 196 -22.21 -14.06 -51.02
C GLU A 196 -22.75 -13.27 -52.22
N ILE A 197 -22.66 -11.93 -52.20
CA ILE A 197 -23.14 -11.04 -53.27
C ILE A 197 -22.24 -11.09 -54.50
N ASP A 198 -20.96 -11.45 -54.33
CA ASP A 198 -19.97 -11.52 -55.39
C ASP A 198 -19.10 -12.77 -55.17
N ASP A 199 -18.97 -13.62 -56.19
CA ASP A 199 -18.17 -14.86 -56.14
C ASP A 199 -16.74 -14.61 -55.64
N HIS A 200 -16.22 -13.42 -55.91
CA HIS A 200 -14.89 -12.96 -55.53
C HIS A 200 -14.79 -12.57 -54.05
N CYS A 201 -15.87 -12.03 -53.48
CA CYS A 201 -15.97 -11.78 -52.05
C CYS A 201 -16.16 -13.08 -51.27
N ALA A 202 -16.79 -14.09 -51.88
CA ALA A 202 -16.89 -15.44 -51.33
C ALA A 202 -15.53 -16.15 -51.29
N GLU A 203 -14.71 -16.05 -52.35
CA GLU A 203 -13.33 -16.57 -52.35
C GLU A 203 -12.47 -15.91 -51.26
N MET A 204 -12.58 -14.59 -51.09
CA MET A 204 -11.93 -13.86 -50.01
C MET A 204 -12.40 -14.35 -48.63
N TYR A 205 -13.71 -14.58 -48.45
CA TYR A 205 -14.26 -15.15 -47.22
C TYR A 205 -13.67 -16.53 -46.91
N TRP A 206 -13.61 -17.42 -47.89
CA TRP A 206 -13.00 -18.75 -47.73
C TRP A 206 -11.52 -18.68 -47.41
N LEU A 207 -10.78 -17.75 -47.99
CA LEU A 207 -9.36 -17.55 -47.71
C LEU A 207 -9.15 -17.06 -46.27
N LEU A 208 -9.93 -16.06 -45.84
CA LEU A 208 -9.89 -15.56 -44.46
C LEU A 208 -10.27 -16.66 -43.45
N LEU A 209 -11.27 -17.48 -43.77
CA LEU A 209 -11.70 -18.61 -42.92
C LEU A 209 -10.63 -19.70 -42.85
N ARG A 210 -10.04 -20.07 -43.99
CA ARG A 210 -8.99 -21.10 -44.09
C ARG A 210 -7.73 -20.73 -43.31
N HIS A 211 -7.40 -19.45 -43.27
CA HIS A 211 -6.26 -18.93 -42.52
C HIS A 211 -6.59 -18.58 -41.07
N GLY A 212 -7.82 -18.83 -40.61
CA GLY A 212 -8.24 -18.61 -39.22
C GLY A 212 -8.29 -17.13 -38.82
N LEU A 213 -8.36 -16.22 -39.79
CA LEU A 213 -8.37 -14.77 -39.56
C LEU A 213 -9.76 -14.24 -39.20
N ILE A 214 -10.81 -15.01 -39.48
CA ILE A 214 -12.19 -14.69 -39.12
C ILE A 214 -12.82 -15.79 -38.26
N HIS A 215 -13.64 -15.40 -37.31
CA HIS A 215 -14.51 -16.28 -36.54
C HIS A 215 -15.96 -16.06 -36.96
N LYS A 216 -16.68 -17.16 -37.20
CA LYS A 216 -18.10 -17.15 -37.51
C LYS A 216 -18.87 -17.43 -36.21
N ASP A 217 -19.64 -16.45 -35.76
CA ASP A 217 -20.58 -16.60 -34.63
C ASP A 217 -22.00 -16.46 -35.18
N HIS A 218 -22.72 -17.58 -35.24
CA HIS A 218 -23.99 -17.71 -35.96
C HIS A 218 -23.91 -17.19 -37.40
N ASP A 219 -24.54 -16.06 -37.73
CA ASP A 219 -24.55 -15.44 -39.06
C ASP A 219 -23.59 -14.25 -39.19
N HIS A 220 -22.87 -13.90 -38.12
CA HIS A 220 -21.94 -12.76 -38.11
C HIS A 220 -20.49 -13.20 -38.25
N VAL A 221 -19.72 -12.41 -39.01
CA VAL A 221 -18.30 -12.62 -39.28
C VAL A 221 -17.50 -11.55 -38.55
N ARG A 222 -16.56 -11.97 -37.68
CA ARG A 222 -15.66 -11.07 -36.97
C ARG A 222 -14.22 -11.43 -37.25
N LEU A 223 -13.34 -10.43 -37.38
CA LEU A 223 -11.90 -10.68 -37.39
C LEU A 223 -11.46 -11.18 -36.02
N VAL A 224 -10.60 -12.20 -36.01
CA VAL A 224 -9.86 -12.60 -34.82
C VAL A 224 -8.84 -11.50 -34.57
N PHE A 225 -9.10 -10.66 -33.56
CA PHE A 225 -8.31 -9.46 -33.27
C PHE A 225 -6.79 -9.73 -33.31
N CYS A 226 -6.05 -8.95 -34.09
CA CYS A 226 -4.60 -8.77 -33.91
C CYS A 226 -4.28 -7.81 -32.73
N THR A 227 -5.29 -7.37 -31.98
CA THR A 227 -5.15 -6.45 -30.85
C THR A 227 -5.74 -7.06 -29.58
N GLY A 228 -4.98 -7.92 -28.90
CA GLY A 228 -5.32 -8.31 -27.53
C GLY A 228 -4.63 -9.54 -26.96
N ARG A 229 -3.51 -9.28 -26.27
CA ARG A 229 -2.84 -10.08 -25.22
C ARG A 229 -1.79 -11.11 -25.63
#